data_AF-A0AA87Z8S8-F1
#
_entry.id   AF-A0AA87Z8S8-F1
#
_cell.length_a   1.000
_cell.length_b   1.000
_cell.length_c   1.000
_cell.angle_alpha   90.00
_cell.angle_beta   90.00
_cell.angle_gamma   90.00
#
_symmetry.space_group_name_H-M   'P 1'
#
loop_
_entity.id
_entity.type
_entity.pdbx_description
1 polymer ?
#
loop_
_entity_poly.entity_id
_entity_poly.type
_entity_poly.pdbx_seq_one_letter_code
_entity_poly.pdbx_strand_id
1 'polypeptide(L)' 'MDLESVAVHEIGHLLGLDHSNVPAASMYPTFIYGERKRGLNADDIQGIRALYGF' A
#
# COMPACT_ATOMS: atom_id res chain seq x y z
N MET A 1 13.91 -7.48 2.60
CA MET A 1 12.69 -6.80 3.09
C MET A 1 13.08 -5.36 3.42
N ASP A 2 12.29 -4.39 2.98
CA ASP A 2 12.59 -2.96 3.10
C ASP A 2 11.67 -2.33 4.14
N LEU A 3 12.24 -1.76 5.20
CA LEU A 3 11.47 -1.23 6.34
C LEU A 3 10.50 -0.11 5.91
N GLU A 4 10.93 0.76 4.99
CA GLU A 4 10.09 1.84 4.47
C GLU A 4 8.86 1.28 3.73
N SER A 5 9.02 0.21 2.95
CA SER A 5 7.91 -0.44 2.25
C SER A 5 6.88 -1.04 3.21
N VAL A 6 7.34 -1.64 4.32
CA VAL A 6 6.45 -2.14 5.38
C VAL A 6 5.75 -0.98 6.08
N ALA A 7 6.47 0.10 6.39
CA ALA A 7 5.87 1.27 7.02
C ALA A 7 4.77 1.89 6.17
N VAL A 8 4.95 1.99 4.85
CA VAL A 8 3.89 2.49 3.93
C VAL A 8 2.65 1.60 3.98
N HIS A 9 2.81 0.28 3.98
CA HIS A 9 1.71 -0.68 4.07
C HIS A 9 0.92 -0.55 5.39
N GLU A 10 1.62 -0.54 6.52
CA GLU A 10 0.98 -0.41 7.84
C GLU A 10 0.33 0.96 8.02
N ILE A 11 0.91 2.03 7.48
CA ILE A 11 0.26 3.35 7.46
C ILE A 11 -1.03 3.30 6.63
N GLY A 12 -1.05 2.58 5.51
CA GLY A 12 -2.27 2.36 4.74
C GLY A 12 -3.38 1.71 5.59
N HIS A 13 -3.05 0.67 6.36
CA HIS A 13 -3.98 0.06 7.32
C HIS A 13 -4.44 1.04 8.42
N LEU A 14 -3.52 1.83 8.98
CA LEU A 14 -3.85 2.87 9.97
C LEU A 14 -4.81 3.93 9.41
N LEU A 15 -4.73 4.19 8.10
CA LEU A 15 -5.63 5.10 7.38
C LEU A 15 -6.92 4.42 6.87
N GLY A 16 -7.08 3.11 7.10
CA GLY A 16 -8.30 2.36 6.79
C GLY A 16 -8.29 1.62 5.45
N LEU A 17 -7.16 1.54 4.74
CA LEU A 17 -7.04 0.69 3.56
C LEU A 17 -6.94 -0.78 3.97
N ASP A 18 -7.62 -1.65 3.22
CA ASP A 18 -7.44 -3.11 3.31
C ASP A 18 -6.42 -3.58 2.26
N HIS A 19 -6.09 -4.87 2.27
CA HIS A 19 -5.20 -5.47 1.32
C HIS A 19 -5.70 -5.30 -0.12
N SER A 20 -4.74 -4.99 -1.01
CA SER A 20 -4.97 -4.93 -2.44
C SER A 20 -4.70 -6.30 -3.09
N ASN A 21 -5.40 -6.57 -4.19
CA ASN A 21 -5.10 -7.69 -5.09
C ASN A 21 -4.14 -7.29 -6.22
N VAL A 22 -3.69 -6.03 -6.27
CA VAL A 22 -2.73 -5.53 -7.27
C VAL A 22 -1.31 -5.77 -6.75
N PRO A 23 -0.51 -6.66 -7.35
CA PRO A 23 0.81 -7.01 -6.81
C PRO A 23 1.77 -5.82 -6.67
N ALA A 24 1.61 -4.79 -7.50
CA ALA A 24 2.41 -3.57 -7.46
C ALA A 24 1.91 -2.52 -6.45
N ALA A 25 0.78 -2.74 -5.78
CA ALA A 25 0.26 -1.85 -4.75
C ALA A 25 1.01 -2.04 -3.43
N SER A 26 1.14 -0.95 -2.67
CA SER A 26 1.72 -1.01 -1.33
C SER A 26 0.87 -1.85 -0.39
N MET A 27 -0.46 -1.87 -0.59
CA MET A 27 -1.38 -2.69 0.19
C MET A 27 -1.43 -4.17 -0.23
N TYR A 28 -0.62 -4.64 -1.20
CA TYR A 28 -0.58 -6.07 -1.49
C TYR A 28 0.03 -6.86 -0.31
N PRO A 29 -0.57 -7.96 0.16
CA PRO A 29 -0.24 -8.61 1.44
C PRO A 29 1.11 -9.33 1.50
N THR A 30 1.85 -9.37 0.39
CA THR A 30 3.14 -10.06 0.35
C THR A 30 4.24 -9.18 -0.25
N PHE A 31 5.44 -9.32 0.30
CA PHE A 31 6.64 -8.65 -0.16
C PHE A 31 7.64 -9.67 -0.69
N ILE A 32 8.19 -9.41 -1.87
CA ILE A 32 9.26 -10.23 -2.42
C ILE A 32 10.61 -9.70 -1.91
N TYR A 33 11.58 -10.58 -1.67
CA TYR A 33 12.92 -10.18 -1.28
C TYR A 33 13.55 -9.25 -2.34
N GLY A 34 13.98 -8.06 -1.92
CA GLY A 34 14.57 -7.04 -2.80
C GLY A 34 13.56 -6.04 -3.37
N GLU A 35 12.26 -6.25 -3.14
CA GLU A 35 11.21 -5.33 -3.57
C GLU A 35 11.20 -4.04 -2.72
N ARG A 36 10.88 -2.92 -3.38
CA ARG A 36 10.73 -1.59 -2.73
C ARG A 36 9.41 -0.96 -3.18
N LYS A 37 8.43 -0.95 -2.29
CA LYS A 37 7.09 -0.35 -2.46
C LYS A 37 6.94 0.92 -1.64
N ARG A 38 7.86 1.86 -1.86
CA ARG A 38 7.89 3.14 -1.14
C ARG A 38 6.97 4.19 -1.77
N GLY A 39 6.64 4.01 -3.05
CA GLY A 39 5.71 4.86 -3.79
C GLY A 39 4.30 4.30 -3.79
N LEU A 40 3.31 5.18 -3.92
CA LEU A 40 1.91 4.81 -4.00
C LEU A 40 1.55 4.36 -5.42
N ASN A 41 0.87 3.22 -5.51
CA ASN A 41 0.23 2.77 -6.74
C ASN A 41 -1.07 3.55 -6.99
N ALA A 42 -1.56 3.53 -8.23
CA ALA A 42 -2.87 4.07 -8.56
C ALA A 42 -3.99 3.43 -7.74
N ASP A 43 -3.87 2.15 -7.38
CA ASP A 43 -4.81 1.45 -6.51
C ASP A 43 -4.83 2.04 -5.09
N ASP A 44 -3.65 2.25 -4.48
CA ASP A 44 -3.53 2.87 -3.15
C ASP A 44 -4.14 4.29 -3.13
N ILE A 45 -3.88 5.08 -4.20
CA ILE A 45 -4.40 6.44 -4.36
C ILE A 45 -5.93 6.43 -4.53
N GLN A 46 -6.48 5.50 -5.29
CA GLN A 46 -7.94 5.40 -5.47
C GLN A 46 -8.62 4.93 -4.18
N GLY A 47 -8.03 3.96 -3.46
CA GLY A 47 -8.56 3.50 -2.19
C GLY A 47 -8.65 4.62 -1.16
N ILE A 48 -7.57 5.41 -1.00
CA ILE A 48 -7.56 6.49 0.00
C ILE A 48 -8.55 7.60 -0.38
N ARG A 49 -8.68 7.90 -1.67
CA ARG A 49 -9.67 8.85 -2.19
C ARG A 49 -11.10 8.39 -1.95
N ALA A 50 -11.39 7.11 -2.14
CA ALA A 50 -12.70 6.54 -1.87
C ALA A 50 -13.10 6.62 -0.39
N LEU A 51 -12.13 6.46 0.52
CA LEU A 51 -12.38 6.55 1.97
C LEU A 51 -12.65 7.97 2.46
N TYR A 52 -12.00 8.98 1.86
CA TYR A 52 -12.02 10.36 2.36
C TYR A 52 -12.70 11.37 1.44
N GLY A 53 -13.14 10.97 0.24
CA GLY A 53 -13.97 11.77 -0.65
C GLY A 53 -13.23 12.82 -1.49
N PHE A 54 -12.07 12.48 -2.06
CA PHE A 54 -11.30 13.35 -2.97
C PHE A 54 -11.21 12.81 -4.40
#